data_AF-A0A954U4B2-F1
#
_entry.id   AF-A0A954U4B2-F1
#
_cell.length_a   1.000
_cell.length_b   1.000
_cell.length_c   1.000
_cell.angle_alpha   90.00
_cell.angle_beta   90.00
_cell.angle_gamma   90.00
#
_symmetry.space_group_name_H-M   'P 1'
#
loop_
_entity.id
_entity.type
_entity.pdbx_description
1 polymer ?
#
loop_
_entity_poly.entity_id
_entity_poly.type
_entity_poly.pdbx_seq_one_letter_code
_entity_poly.pdbx_strand_id
1 'polypeptide(L)'
;ASDPDSDPNGDPQSEQDEVDGDDLNSPEAQQYLDESYAEYRDTALGPTWLMLESDRISPLQWVTTNFLHADLGHLLGNMIFLWTFGLIVEGKIGWGRFLAVYAIIGIVYAAIIQFGMFLLMDRYQVVLGASAVIFGLMAICVVWAPRNEVSVFVWLFRPRMIEIPLMVLGFAYLAMQILMASVQSFSLSSEVLHLVGAGVGFPIGFWMLKREWVDCEGWDLLSVLAGNEGGLQHDAAATTRKAIQVEQRQTDQQRAMIVHSLMAAIEAGNSTVALSMFEKQQRHFSARHPFPAELLRRLIRLLQQEEKWEASLPVMQKLVDDSPQPDPGLRLKMAQILLQVSRKPSRCLKELAKLPAELTEKQQQLRDRLRRAARQAIADDDDEIQLADE
;
A
#
# COMPACT_ATOMS: atom_id res chain seq x y z
N ALA A 1 30.79 -70.80 77.44
CA ALA A 1 30.51 -71.07 76.03
C ALA A 1 29.37 -70.13 75.63
N SER A 2 29.56 -68.83 75.38
CA SER A 2 30.41 -68.13 74.39
C SER A 2 30.13 -68.59 72.96
N ASP A 3 29.38 -67.79 72.21
CA ASP A 3 29.96 -67.13 71.03
C ASP A 3 29.22 -65.80 70.71
N PRO A 4 29.91 -64.83 70.09
CA PRO A 4 29.63 -63.41 70.11
C PRO A 4 29.22 -62.90 68.71
N ASP A 5 29.32 -61.58 68.51
CA ASP A 5 29.24 -60.85 67.24
C ASP A 5 27.84 -60.43 66.77
N SER A 6 27.32 -59.46 67.53
CA SER A 6 26.52 -58.37 66.97
C SER A 6 27.44 -57.38 66.23
N ASP A 7 27.39 -57.36 64.91
CA ASP A 7 27.80 -56.19 64.11
C ASP A 7 26.54 -55.50 63.56
N PRO A 8 26.22 -54.26 63.98
CA PRO A 8 25.02 -53.56 63.52
C PRO A 8 25.24 -52.69 62.26
N ASN A 9 26.35 -52.83 61.51
CA ASN A 9 26.64 -51.97 60.34
C ASN A 9 26.85 -52.73 59.01
N GLY A 10 25.92 -53.63 58.65
CA GLY A 10 25.88 -54.25 57.33
C GLY A 10 24.86 -53.60 56.40
N ASP A 11 25.34 -52.73 55.51
CA ASP A 11 24.58 -52.12 54.40
C ASP A 11 24.08 -53.22 53.43
N PRO A 12 22.78 -53.30 53.08
CA PRO A 12 22.32 -54.26 52.09
C PRO A 12 22.70 -53.75 50.70
N GLN A 13 23.79 -54.28 50.15
CA GLN A 13 24.08 -54.19 48.72
C GLN A 13 22.87 -54.72 47.95
N SER A 14 22.14 -53.81 47.30
CA SER A 14 21.23 -54.15 46.22
C SER A 14 22.07 -54.77 45.09
N GLU A 15 21.77 -56.01 44.73
CA GLU A 15 22.17 -56.59 43.44
C GLU A 15 21.72 -55.62 42.34
N GLN A 16 22.67 -54.84 41.83
CA GLN A 16 22.53 -54.18 40.55
C GLN A 16 22.90 -55.24 39.52
N ASP A 17 21.88 -55.84 38.91
CA ASP A 17 22.06 -56.54 37.65
C ASP A 17 22.69 -55.53 36.67
N GLU A 18 23.98 -55.71 36.37
CA GLU A 18 24.67 -54.99 35.30
C GLU A 18 23.97 -55.35 33.98
N VAL A 19 23.08 -54.46 33.52
CA VAL A 19 22.58 -54.50 32.16
C VAL A 19 23.74 -54.12 31.25
N ASP A 20 24.20 -55.09 30.44
CA ASP A 20 25.25 -54.91 29.44
C ASP A 20 24.97 -53.67 28.56
N GLY A 21 25.93 -52.74 28.53
CA GLY A 21 25.81 -51.44 27.84
C GLY A 21 25.67 -51.51 26.31
N ASP A 22 25.71 -52.70 25.72
CA ASP A 22 25.48 -52.94 24.28
C ASP A 22 23.98 -52.95 23.91
N ASP A 23 23.06 -53.02 24.88
CA ASP A 23 21.60 -53.09 24.64
C ASP A 23 20.92 -51.72 24.58
N LEU A 24 21.61 -50.60 24.86
CA LEU A 24 21.01 -49.25 24.86
C LEU A 24 20.70 -48.69 23.47
N ASN A 25 21.21 -49.33 22.41
CA ASN A 25 20.92 -48.98 21.01
C ASN A 25 19.95 -49.97 20.34
N SER A 26 19.37 -50.92 21.08
CA SER A 26 18.32 -51.77 20.53
C SER A 26 17.06 -50.94 20.24
N PRO A 27 16.28 -51.27 19.19
CA PRO A 27 15.02 -50.59 18.91
C PRO A 27 14.07 -50.59 20.11
N GLU A 28 14.07 -51.66 20.91
CA GLU A 28 13.27 -51.75 22.13
C GLU A 28 13.76 -50.80 23.24
N ALA A 29 15.07 -50.65 23.43
CA ALA A 29 15.63 -49.71 24.40
C ALA A 29 15.41 -48.24 23.98
N GLN A 30 15.52 -47.94 22.67
CA GLN A 30 15.17 -46.61 22.13
C GLN A 30 13.69 -46.30 22.30
N GLN A 31 12.80 -47.27 22.03
CA GLN A 31 11.36 -47.09 22.24
C GLN A 31 11.02 -46.86 23.73
N TYR A 32 11.63 -47.62 24.64
CA TYR A 32 11.43 -47.44 26.08
C TYR A 32 11.95 -46.08 26.57
N LEU A 33 13.11 -45.65 26.05
CA LEU A 33 13.64 -44.32 26.35
C LEU A 33 12.74 -43.21 25.80
N ASP A 34 12.21 -43.35 24.58
CA ASP A 34 11.29 -42.39 23.97
C ASP A 34 9.96 -42.29 24.74
N GLU A 35 9.39 -43.43 25.16
CA GLU A 35 8.15 -43.47 25.96
C GLU A 35 8.36 -42.89 27.37
N SER A 36 9.44 -43.27 28.04
CA SER A 36 9.87 -42.74 29.34
C SER A 36 10.13 -41.23 29.29
N TYR A 37 10.81 -40.76 28.22
CA TYR A 37 11.04 -39.33 28.00
C TYR A 37 9.75 -38.59 27.68
N ALA A 38 8.82 -39.17 26.91
CA ALA A 38 7.55 -38.53 26.59
C ALA A 38 6.68 -38.32 27.84
N GLU A 39 6.66 -39.31 28.76
CA GLU A 39 5.93 -39.21 30.03
C GLU A 39 6.59 -38.21 31.00
N TYR A 40 7.92 -38.21 31.11
CA TYR A 40 8.65 -37.19 31.88
C TYR A 40 8.46 -35.79 31.28
N ARG A 41 8.40 -35.66 29.94
CA ARG A 41 8.24 -34.40 29.20
C ARG A 41 6.89 -33.74 29.48
N ASP A 42 5.78 -34.48 29.34
CA ASP A 42 4.44 -33.92 29.56
C ASP A 42 4.22 -33.52 31.03
N THR A 43 4.90 -34.20 31.97
CA THR A 43 4.74 -33.97 33.40
C THR A 43 5.69 -32.89 33.95
N ALA A 44 6.91 -32.76 33.42
CA ALA A 44 7.95 -31.86 33.93
C ALA A 44 8.15 -30.57 33.12
N LEU A 45 7.96 -30.61 31.79
CA LEU A 45 8.16 -29.44 30.91
C LEU A 45 6.84 -28.79 30.48
N GLY A 46 5.70 -29.41 30.80
CA GLY A 46 4.38 -28.93 30.43
C GLY A 46 3.95 -29.39 29.02
N PRO A 47 2.76 -28.98 28.55
CA PRO A 47 2.19 -29.54 27.34
C PRO A 47 3.03 -29.21 26.10
N THR A 48 3.39 -30.24 25.35
CA THR A 48 4.29 -30.16 24.18
C THR A 48 3.83 -29.20 23.09
N TRP A 49 2.53 -28.89 23.02
CA TRP A 49 2.00 -27.93 22.05
C TRP A 49 2.31 -26.46 22.38
N LEU A 50 2.78 -26.14 23.60
CA LEU A 50 3.16 -24.77 23.96
C LEU A 50 4.58 -24.39 23.54
N MET A 51 5.47 -25.36 23.37
CA MET A 51 6.88 -25.12 23.11
C MET A 51 7.23 -25.48 21.68
N LEU A 52 8.25 -24.81 21.12
CA LEU A 52 8.75 -25.13 19.79
C LEU A 52 9.80 -26.25 19.92
N GLU A 53 9.47 -27.41 19.36
CA GLU A 53 10.26 -28.64 19.48
C GLU A 53 10.88 -29.03 18.14
N SER A 54 11.99 -29.78 18.18
CA SER A 54 12.75 -30.21 17.00
C SER A 54 12.25 -31.51 16.36
N ASP A 55 11.41 -32.29 17.06
CA ASP A 55 10.99 -33.65 16.67
C ASP A 55 9.87 -33.66 15.62
N ARG A 56 9.14 -32.54 15.49
CA ARG A 56 8.01 -32.41 14.57
C ARG A 56 7.89 -30.99 14.03
N ILE A 57 7.22 -30.85 12.90
CA ILE A 57 6.76 -29.54 12.41
C ILE A 57 5.31 -29.35 12.84
N SER A 58 5.05 -28.37 13.71
CA SER A 58 3.70 -28.08 14.20
C SER A 58 3.38 -26.59 14.09
N PRO A 59 2.50 -26.19 13.16
CA PRO A 59 2.10 -24.78 13.01
C PRO A 59 1.45 -24.19 14.27
N LEU A 60 0.85 -25.00 15.13
CA LEU A 60 0.32 -24.54 16.41
C LEU A 60 1.44 -24.03 17.31
N GLN A 61 2.58 -24.73 17.35
CA GLN A 61 3.75 -24.34 18.14
C GLN A 61 4.35 -23.01 17.67
N TRP A 62 4.21 -22.65 16.38
CA TRP A 62 4.67 -21.36 15.85
C TRP A 62 3.95 -20.16 16.47
N VAL A 63 2.76 -20.37 17.01
CA VAL A 63 1.98 -19.34 17.70
C VAL A 63 2.24 -19.40 19.20
N THR A 64 2.10 -20.58 19.80
CA THR A 64 2.05 -20.75 21.26
C THR A 64 3.41 -20.55 21.94
N THR A 65 4.51 -20.88 21.27
CA THR A 65 5.89 -20.67 21.76
C THR A 65 6.16 -19.22 22.19
N ASN A 66 5.52 -18.27 21.51
CA ASN A 66 5.69 -16.84 21.76
C ASN A 66 5.09 -16.35 23.09
N PHE A 67 4.25 -17.15 23.73
CA PHE A 67 3.52 -16.77 24.94
C PHE A 67 4.02 -17.49 26.20
N LEU A 68 4.81 -18.56 26.03
CA LEU A 68 5.41 -19.28 27.15
C LEU A 68 6.76 -18.66 27.53
N HIS A 69 7.06 -18.62 28.83
CA HIS A 69 8.30 -18.05 29.36
C HIS A 69 8.92 -19.00 30.39
N ALA A 70 10.25 -19.06 30.43
CA ALA A 70 11.00 -19.96 31.30
C ALA A 70 10.75 -19.69 32.79
N ASP A 71 10.62 -18.40 33.13
CA ASP A 71 10.45 -17.91 34.48
C ASP A 71 9.84 -16.50 34.49
N LEU A 72 9.50 -16.02 35.68
CA LEU A 72 8.88 -14.70 35.88
C LEU A 72 9.81 -13.54 35.48
N GLY A 73 11.11 -13.67 35.68
CA GLY A 73 12.10 -12.66 35.29
C GLY A 73 12.21 -12.53 33.78
N HIS A 74 12.24 -13.66 33.06
CA HIS A 74 12.19 -13.68 31.60
C HIS A 74 10.89 -13.04 31.08
N LEU A 75 9.74 -13.36 31.67
CA LEU A 75 8.47 -12.72 31.32
C LEU A 75 8.53 -11.19 31.54
N LEU A 76 8.95 -10.76 32.73
CA LEU A 76 9.02 -9.34 33.07
C LEU A 76 9.95 -8.56 32.13
N GLY A 77 11.11 -9.13 31.82
CA GLY A 77 12.06 -8.56 30.86
C GLY A 77 11.42 -8.38 29.48
N ASN A 78 10.77 -9.42 28.97
CA ASN A 78 10.06 -9.35 27.69
C ASN A 78 8.95 -8.29 27.71
N MET A 79 8.20 -8.17 28.80
CA MET A 79 7.14 -7.17 28.90
C MET A 79 7.68 -5.73 28.92
N ILE A 80 8.84 -5.47 29.53
CA ILE A 80 9.47 -4.14 29.51
C ILE A 80 9.89 -3.75 28.09
N PHE A 81 10.54 -4.65 27.36
CA PHE A 81 10.95 -4.37 25.98
C PHE A 81 9.76 -4.34 25.01
N LEU A 82 8.76 -5.20 25.20
CA LEU A 82 7.52 -5.17 24.44
C LEU A 82 6.76 -3.86 24.68
N TRP A 83 6.70 -3.38 25.92
CA TRP A 83 6.11 -2.08 26.23
C TRP A 83 6.86 -0.94 25.54
N THR A 84 8.19 -1.02 25.50
CA THR A 84 9.04 -0.01 24.86
C THR A 84 8.85 0.01 23.34
N PHE A 85 9.17 -1.09 22.65
CA PHE A 85 9.15 -1.14 21.18
C PHE A 85 7.75 -1.35 20.63
N GLY A 86 6.93 -2.16 21.31
CA GLY A 86 5.57 -2.46 20.89
C GLY A 86 4.68 -1.22 20.85
N LEU A 87 4.76 -0.33 21.86
CA LEU A 87 3.99 0.92 21.84
C LEU A 87 4.38 1.85 20.69
N ILE A 88 5.66 1.88 20.30
CA ILE A 88 6.12 2.71 19.17
C ILE A 88 5.55 2.17 17.85
N VAL A 89 5.61 0.85 17.66
CA VAL A 89 5.05 0.20 16.47
C VAL A 89 3.53 0.36 16.46
N GLU A 90 2.85 0.05 17.56
CA GLU A 90 1.40 0.19 17.71
C GLU A 90 0.92 1.62 17.48
N GLY A 91 1.61 2.61 18.05
CA GLY A 91 1.27 4.03 17.86
C GLY A 91 1.28 4.46 16.39
N LYS A 92 2.10 3.83 15.55
CA LYS A 92 2.20 4.13 14.12
C LYS A 92 1.18 3.42 13.24
N ILE A 93 0.70 2.22 13.62
CA ILE A 93 -0.15 1.38 12.74
C ILE A 93 -1.51 0.99 13.33
N GLY A 94 -1.72 1.28 14.62
CA GLY A 94 -2.88 0.88 15.42
C GLY A 94 -2.83 -0.57 15.90
N TRP A 95 -3.58 -0.86 16.96
CA TRP A 95 -3.60 -2.15 17.67
C TRP A 95 -3.84 -3.37 16.77
N GLY A 96 -4.76 -3.28 15.81
CA GLY A 96 -5.13 -4.43 14.95
C GLY A 96 -4.01 -4.83 13.99
N ARG A 97 -3.33 -3.85 13.39
CA ARG A 97 -2.16 -4.11 12.53
C ARG A 97 -0.94 -4.51 13.35
N PHE A 98 -0.78 -3.93 14.54
CA PHE A 98 0.25 -4.33 15.49
C PHE A 98 0.14 -5.81 15.84
N LEU A 99 -1.07 -6.28 16.20
CA LEU A 99 -1.30 -7.69 16.49
C LEU A 99 -0.95 -8.60 15.30
N ALA A 100 -1.33 -8.18 14.08
CA ALA A 100 -0.98 -8.91 12.86
C ALA A 100 0.54 -8.96 12.63
N VAL A 101 1.25 -7.84 12.79
CA VAL A 101 2.71 -7.78 12.65
C VAL A 101 3.39 -8.65 13.70
N TYR A 102 2.97 -8.56 14.96
CA TYR A 102 3.47 -9.42 16.05
C TYR A 102 3.30 -10.90 15.71
N ALA A 103 2.09 -11.30 15.30
CA ALA A 103 1.79 -12.68 14.95
C ALA A 103 2.58 -13.17 13.73
N ILE A 104 2.72 -12.34 12.69
CA ILE A 104 3.49 -12.69 11.48
C ILE A 104 4.97 -12.90 11.84
N ILE A 105 5.58 -12.01 12.62
CA ILE A 105 6.97 -12.17 13.05
C ILE A 105 7.11 -13.47 13.84
N GLY A 106 6.24 -13.69 14.83
CA GLY A 106 6.20 -14.90 15.66
C GLY A 106 6.14 -16.18 14.83
N ILE A 107 5.16 -16.25 13.94
CA ILE A 107 4.94 -17.42 13.09
C ILE A 107 6.14 -17.67 12.16
N VAL A 108 6.64 -16.63 11.50
CA VAL A 108 7.69 -16.76 10.49
C VAL A 108 9.03 -17.13 11.14
N TYR A 109 9.44 -16.49 12.24
CA TYR A 109 10.69 -16.87 12.89
C TYR A 109 10.59 -18.29 13.47
N ALA A 110 9.47 -18.63 14.10
CA ALA A 110 9.31 -19.95 14.70
C ALA A 110 9.32 -21.05 13.63
N ALA A 111 8.70 -20.82 12.48
CA ALA A 111 8.81 -21.71 11.34
C ALA A 111 10.27 -21.87 10.88
N ILE A 112 11.01 -20.77 10.68
CA ILE A 112 12.43 -20.81 10.25
C ILE A 112 13.26 -21.64 11.24
N ILE A 113 13.10 -21.38 12.54
CA ILE A 113 13.85 -22.06 13.59
C ILE A 113 13.47 -23.54 13.67
N GLN A 114 12.18 -23.87 13.65
CA GLN A 114 11.73 -25.25 13.75
C GLN A 114 12.18 -26.09 12.55
N PHE A 115 12.09 -25.55 11.33
CA PHE A 115 12.64 -26.22 10.15
C PHE A 115 14.15 -26.40 10.25
N GLY A 116 14.88 -25.39 10.74
CA GLY A 116 16.33 -25.51 10.97
C GLY A 116 16.68 -26.60 11.99
N MET A 117 15.97 -26.63 13.12
CA MET A 117 16.11 -27.65 14.16
C MET A 117 15.81 -29.04 13.62
N PHE A 118 14.67 -29.21 12.94
CA PHE A 118 14.22 -30.49 12.39
C PHE A 118 15.19 -31.07 11.35
N LEU A 119 15.88 -30.21 10.57
CA LEU A 119 16.78 -30.64 9.50
C LEU A 119 18.24 -30.83 9.96
N LEU A 120 18.69 -30.11 10.99
CA LEU A 120 20.12 -29.97 11.30
C LEU A 120 20.50 -30.44 12.71
N MET A 121 19.54 -30.85 13.55
CA MET A 121 19.80 -31.19 14.94
C MET A 121 19.32 -32.59 15.30
N ASP A 122 20.26 -33.40 15.83
CA ASP A 122 20.00 -34.75 16.34
C ASP A 122 19.51 -34.76 17.80
N ARG A 123 19.35 -33.59 18.44
CA ARG A 123 18.98 -33.46 19.84
C ARG A 123 17.70 -32.67 20.02
N TYR A 124 16.92 -33.06 21.02
CA TYR A 124 15.75 -32.33 21.49
C TYR A 124 16.17 -30.97 22.04
N GLN A 125 15.83 -29.92 21.30
CA GLN A 125 15.97 -28.52 21.72
C GLN A 125 14.59 -27.90 21.83
N VAL A 126 14.45 -27.00 22.80
CA VAL A 126 13.17 -26.36 23.12
C VAL A 126 13.35 -24.86 23.03
N VAL A 127 12.47 -24.20 22.27
CA VAL A 127 12.43 -22.75 22.16
C VAL A 127 11.10 -22.21 22.69
N LEU A 128 11.19 -21.14 23.49
CA LEU A 128 10.07 -20.43 24.09
C LEU A 128 10.42 -18.96 24.34
N GLY A 129 9.40 -18.11 24.36
CA GLY A 129 9.51 -16.70 24.72
C GLY A 129 9.22 -15.73 23.57
N ALA A 130 8.74 -14.54 23.93
CA ALA A 130 8.41 -13.47 22.99
C ALA A 130 9.64 -12.72 22.44
N SER A 131 10.85 -13.01 22.94
CA SER A 131 12.03 -12.18 22.73
C SER A 131 12.42 -12.05 21.26
N ALA A 132 12.32 -13.11 20.46
CA ALA A 132 12.56 -13.04 19.02
C ALA A 132 11.58 -12.09 18.31
N VAL A 133 10.29 -12.11 18.68
CA VAL A 133 9.30 -11.16 18.17
C VAL A 133 9.66 -9.73 18.56
N ILE A 134 10.09 -9.52 19.80
CA ILE A 134 10.51 -8.22 20.31
C ILE A 134 11.74 -7.69 19.56
N PHE A 135 12.71 -8.54 19.24
CA PHE A 135 13.85 -8.16 18.38
C PHE A 135 13.40 -7.79 16.96
N GLY A 136 12.36 -8.47 16.43
CA GLY A 136 11.70 -8.07 15.19
C GLY A 136 11.06 -6.67 15.28
N LEU A 137 10.33 -6.39 16.36
CA LEU A 137 9.74 -5.06 16.62
C LEU A 137 10.81 -3.97 16.81
N MET A 138 11.91 -4.29 17.49
CA MET A 138 13.04 -3.39 17.63
C MET A 138 13.66 -3.05 16.27
N ALA A 139 13.82 -4.04 15.39
CA ALA A 139 14.30 -3.80 14.03
C ALA A 139 13.34 -2.92 13.23
N ILE A 140 12.02 -3.10 13.39
CA ILE A 140 11.00 -2.22 12.81
C ILE A 140 11.15 -0.79 13.36
N CYS A 141 11.36 -0.62 14.67
CA CYS A 141 11.58 0.69 15.28
C CYS A 141 12.80 1.41 14.71
N VAL A 142 13.91 0.70 14.48
CA VAL A 142 15.10 1.27 13.83
C VAL A 142 14.79 1.77 12.41
N VAL A 143 13.87 1.11 11.70
CA VAL A 143 13.44 1.54 10.35
C VAL A 143 12.48 2.73 10.42
N TRP A 144 11.51 2.74 11.33
CA TRP A 144 10.42 3.72 11.32
C TRP A 144 10.64 4.95 12.20
N ALA A 145 11.44 4.82 13.25
CA ALA A 145 11.66 5.85 14.25
C ALA A 145 13.11 5.85 14.80
N PRO A 146 14.15 5.79 13.95
CA PRO A 146 15.55 5.72 14.39
C PRO A 146 15.99 6.80 15.39
N ARG A 147 15.40 8.00 15.31
CA ARG A 147 15.73 9.14 16.18
C ARG A 147 14.84 9.26 17.41
N ASN A 148 13.78 8.45 17.54
CA ASN A 148 13.02 8.44 18.80
C ASN A 148 13.94 8.01 19.93
N GLU A 149 13.81 8.68 21.07
CA GLU A 149 14.64 8.42 22.23
C GLU A 149 13.89 7.59 23.25
N VAL A 150 14.59 6.63 23.84
CA VAL A 150 14.12 5.87 24.99
C VAL A 150 14.92 6.34 26.20
N SER A 151 14.22 6.73 27.25
CA SER A 151 14.84 7.09 28.52
C SER A 151 15.26 5.81 29.26
N VAL A 152 16.57 5.57 29.32
CA VAL A 152 17.18 4.43 30.00
C VAL A 152 17.68 4.87 31.37
N PHE A 153 17.25 4.14 32.41
CA PHE A 153 17.78 4.33 33.76
C PHE A 153 19.14 3.64 33.89
N VAL A 154 20.18 4.41 34.21
CA VAL A 154 21.54 3.88 34.45
C VAL A 154 21.91 4.11 35.91
N TRP A 155 22.27 3.01 36.59
CA TRP A 155 22.62 3.02 38.01
C TRP A 155 24.13 3.09 38.29
N LEU A 156 24.96 3.11 37.25
CA LEU A 156 26.42 3.05 37.38
C LEU A 156 26.98 4.34 38.04
N PHE A 157 27.57 4.21 39.22
CA PHE A 157 28.13 5.26 40.11
C PHE A 157 27.13 6.29 40.67
N ARG A 158 26.15 6.76 39.88
CA ARG A 158 25.07 7.66 40.33
C ARG A 158 23.82 7.44 39.48
N PRO A 159 22.61 7.29 40.08
CA PRO A 159 21.39 7.09 39.31
C PRO A 159 21.11 8.29 38.41
N ARG A 160 20.96 8.04 37.11
CA ARG A 160 20.59 9.03 36.10
C ARG A 160 19.69 8.41 35.03
N MET A 161 18.81 9.22 34.46
CA MET A 161 18.11 8.91 33.22
C MET A 161 18.95 9.43 32.06
N ILE A 162 19.21 8.59 31.06
CA ILE A 162 19.85 8.99 29.81
C ILE A 162 18.89 8.72 28.65
N GLU A 163 18.83 9.63 27.70
CA GLU A 163 18.03 9.48 26.49
C GLU A 163 18.92 8.86 25.41
N ILE A 164 18.50 7.71 24.88
CA ILE A 164 19.24 6.98 23.85
C ILE A 164 18.36 6.87 22.62
N PRO A 165 18.82 7.35 21.44
CA PRO A 165 18.11 7.12 20.19
C PRO A 165 17.95 5.62 19.89
N LEU A 166 16.78 5.22 19.40
CA LEU A 166 16.46 3.84 19.05
C LEU A 166 17.43 3.24 18.04
N MET A 167 17.97 4.05 17.12
CA MET A 167 19.01 3.61 16.19
C MET A 167 20.26 3.14 16.94
N VAL A 168 20.73 3.93 17.90
CA VAL A 168 21.92 3.61 18.70
C VAL A 168 21.65 2.37 19.56
N LEU A 169 20.51 2.36 20.26
CA LEU A 169 20.11 1.25 21.11
C LEU A 169 19.97 -0.05 20.30
N GLY A 170 19.22 -0.01 19.19
CA GLY A 170 18.93 -1.17 18.34
C GLY A 170 20.18 -1.75 17.68
N PHE A 171 21.06 -0.90 17.14
CA PHE A 171 22.33 -1.39 16.58
C PHE A 171 23.29 -1.89 17.66
N ALA A 172 23.32 -1.29 18.85
CA ALA A 172 24.13 -1.79 19.96
C ALA A 172 23.67 -3.18 20.41
N TYR A 173 22.36 -3.39 20.58
CA TYR A 173 21.82 -4.72 20.88
C TYR A 173 22.09 -5.72 19.76
N LEU A 174 21.88 -5.34 18.50
CA LEU A 174 22.16 -6.22 17.35
C LEU A 174 23.63 -6.64 17.30
N ALA A 175 24.55 -5.68 17.46
CA ALA A 175 25.99 -5.96 17.52
C ALA A 175 26.35 -6.88 18.68
N MET A 176 25.74 -6.68 19.85
CA MET A 176 25.91 -7.56 21.01
C MET A 176 25.42 -8.99 20.71
N GLN A 177 24.26 -9.16 20.05
CA GLN A 177 23.77 -10.48 19.67
C GLN A 177 24.70 -11.19 18.68
N ILE A 178 25.20 -10.47 17.67
CA ILE A 178 26.17 -11.04 16.70
C ILE A 178 27.45 -11.46 17.42
N LEU A 179 27.97 -10.61 18.31
CA LEU A 179 29.19 -10.92 19.07
C LEU A 179 28.98 -12.15 19.94
N MET A 180 27.91 -12.22 20.72
CA MET A 180 27.64 -13.34 21.62
C MET A 180 27.34 -14.63 20.85
N ALA A 181 26.59 -14.55 19.74
CA ALA A 181 26.41 -15.68 18.84
C ALA A 181 27.75 -16.18 18.28
N SER A 182 28.66 -15.26 17.89
CA SER A 182 29.98 -15.64 17.36
C SER A 182 30.86 -16.35 18.38
N VAL A 183 30.81 -15.92 19.65
CA VAL A 183 31.51 -16.60 20.77
C VAL A 183 30.96 -18.02 20.99
N GLN A 184 29.68 -18.21 20.72
CA GLN A 184 29.02 -19.52 20.77
C GLN A 184 29.08 -20.28 19.43
N SER A 185 29.94 -19.87 18.49
CA SER A 185 30.06 -20.48 17.15
C SER A 185 28.72 -20.58 16.39
N PHE A 186 27.81 -19.62 16.63
CA PHE A 186 26.46 -19.59 16.09
C PHE A 186 25.63 -20.84 16.41
N SER A 187 25.88 -21.49 17.56
CA SER A 187 24.98 -22.53 18.06
C SER A 187 23.59 -21.98 18.33
N LEU A 188 22.55 -22.81 18.19
CA LEU A 188 21.19 -22.42 18.52
C LEU A 188 21.12 -21.99 19.99
N SER A 189 20.78 -20.72 20.17
CA SER A 189 20.89 -19.98 21.41
C SER A 189 19.93 -18.80 21.35
N SER A 190 19.71 -18.11 22.47
CA SER A 190 18.83 -16.92 22.49
C SER A 190 19.31 -15.86 21.51
N GLU A 191 20.63 -15.71 21.35
CA GLU A 191 21.27 -14.76 20.45
C GLU A 191 20.88 -15.02 18.99
N VAL A 192 20.94 -16.29 18.55
CA VAL A 192 20.55 -16.67 17.18
C VAL A 192 19.05 -16.45 16.98
N LEU A 193 18.21 -16.79 17.96
CA LEU A 193 16.77 -16.54 17.90
C LEU A 193 16.46 -15.05 17.74
N HIS A 194 17.13 -14.19 18.50
CA HIS A 194 17.01 -12.74 18.41
C HIS A 194 17.43 -12.21 17.03
N LEU A 195 18.51 -12.75 16.46
CA LEU A 195 18.98 -12.39 15.11
C LEU A 195 17.97 -12.78 14.03
N VAL A 196 17.40 -13.98 14.11
CA VAL A 196 16.35 -14.43 13.17
C VAL A 196 15.11 -13.55 13.31
N GLY A 197 14.67 -13.26 14.53
CA GLY A 197 13.55 -12.36 14.80
C GLY A 197 13.75 -10.96 14.21
N ALA A 198 14.91 -10.34 14.45
CA ALA A 198 15.30 -9.07 13.84
C ALA A 198 15.35 -9.16 12.30
N GLY A 199 15.89 -10.27 11.77
CA GLY A 199 15.97 -10.56 10.33
C GLY A 199 14.61 -10.73 9.66
N VAL A 200 13.57 -11.13 10.39
CA VAL A 200 12.18 -11.16 9.92
C VAL A 200 11.52 -9.78 10.04
N GLY A 201 11.71 -9.09 11.18
CA GLY A 201 11.11 -7.79 11.44
C GLY A 201 11.62 -6.68 10.50
N PHE A 202 12.93 -6.62 10.22
CA PHE A 202 13.52 -5.58 9.39
C PHE A 202 12.92 -5.51 7.97
N PRO A 203 12.84 -6.62 7.19
CA PRO A 203 12.17 -6.63 5.90
C PRO A 203 10.69 -6.22 5.97
N ILE A 204 9.95 -6.65 7.00
CA ILE A 204 8.55 -6.27 7.18
C ILE A 204 8.44 -4.75 7.37
N GLY A 205 9.23 -4.19 8.30
CA GLY A 205 9.25 -2.75 8.56
C GLY A 205 9.62 -1.95 7.31
N PHE A 206 10.66 -2.37 6.61
CA PHE A 206 11.12 -1.73 5.37
C PHE A 206 10.08 -1.79 4.25
N TRP A 207 9.43 -2.95 4.08
CA TRP A 207 8.39 -3.13 3.07
C TRP A 207 7.16 -2.28 3.36
N MET A 208 6.70 -2.24 4.61
CA MET A 208 5.58 -1.40 5.03
C MET A 208 5.87 0.09 4.82
N LEU A 209 7.10 0.53 5.10
CA LEU A 209 7.56 1.89 4.82
C LEU A 209 7.51 2.19 3.32
N LYS A 210 8.10 1.33 2.49
CA LYS A 210 8.14 1.51 1.02
C LYS A 210 6.75 1.49 0.38
N ARG A 211 5.78 0.81 0.99
CA ARG A 211 4.39 0.75 0.54
C ARG A 211 3.52 1.89 1.07
N GLU A 212 4.08 2.82 1.83
CA GLU A 212 3.35 3.92 2.49
C GLU A 212 2.21 3.40 3.39
N TRP A 213 2.40 2.23 4.00
CA TRP A 213 1.42 1.64 4.94
C TRP A 213 1.60 2.16 6.37
N VAL A 214 2.70 2.84 6.61
CA VAL A 214 3.05 3.51 7.85
C VAL A 214 3.51 4.91 7.52
N ASP A 215 3.00 5.89 8.26
CA ASP A 215 3.48 7.27 8.17
C ASP A 215 4.55 7.48 9.25
N CYS A 216 5.72 7.93 8.81
CA CYS A 216 6.84 8.24 9.70
C CYS A 216 7.19 9.72 9.71
N GLU A 217 6.39 10.58 9.05
CA GLU A 217 6.57 12.04 9.07
C GLU A 217 7.98 12.49 8.63
N GLY A 218 8.64 11.69 7.77
CA GLY A 218 10.01 11.93 7.32
C GLY A 218 11.10 11.69 8.38
N TRP A 219 10.79 10.97 9.46
CA TRP A 219 11.74 10.55 10.50
C TRP A 219 12.20 9.09 10.36
N ASP A 220 11.82 8.41 9.28
CA ASP A 220 12.25 7.05 9.00
C ASP A 220 13.75 6.95 8.64
N LEU A 221 14.27 5.73 8.66
CA LEU A 221 15.68 5.44 8.40
C LEU A 221 16.17 5.93 7.03
N LEU A 222 15.35 5.87 5.98
CA LEU A 222 15.76 6.36 4.65
C LEU A 222 15.90 7.88 4.66
N SER A 223 14.95 8.58 5.27
CA SER A 223 14.97 10.03 5.42
C SER A 223 16.16 10.50 6.26
N VAL A 224 16.45 9.82 7.38
CA VAL A 224 17.60 10.11 8.25
C VAL A 224 18.93 9.86 7.53
N LEU A 225 19.09 8.74 6.83
CA LEU A 225 20.32 8.43 6.08
C LEU A 225 20.54 9.37 4.89
N ALA A 226 19.46 9.86 4.28
CA ALA A 226 19.54 10.84 3.20
C ALA A 226 19.85 12.27 3.70
N GLY A 227 19.85 12.51 5.02
CA GLY A 227 20.04 13.84 5.61
C GLY A 227 18.84 14.78 5.44
N ASN A 228 17.66 14.23 5.16
CA ASN A 228 16.42 14.97 4.91
C ASN A 228 15.40 14.81 6.06
N GLU A 229 15.88 14.71 7.30
CA GLU A 229 15.05 14.45 8.49
C GLU A 229 14.19 15.67 8.91
N GLY A 230 12.96 15.42 9.40
CA GLY A 230 12.05 16.46 9.91
C GLY A 230 11.10 17.05 8.87
N GLY A 231 10.24 16.21 8.29
CA GLY A 231 9.50 16.45 7.05
C GLY A 231 8.35 17.47 7.08
N LEU A 232 8.58 18.73 7.47
CA LEU A 232 7.69 19.85 7.11
C LEU A 232 7.50 19.98 5.58
N GLN A 233 8.41 19.40 4.78
CA GLN A 233 8.32 19.35 3.30
C GLN A 233 7.51 18.16 2.75
N HIS A 234 7.34 17.07 3.51
CA HIS A 234 6.59 15.89 3.04
C HIS A 234 5.08 16.05 3.24
N ASP A 235 4.68 16.72 4.32
CA ASP A 235 3.28 16.94 4.68
C ASP A 235 2.52 17.80 3.66
N ALA A 236 3.15 18.87 3.17
CA ALA A 236 2.55 19.75 2.18
C ALA A 236 2.35 19.01 0.85
N ALA A 237 3.36 18.30 0.37
CA ALA A 237 3.29 17.64 -0.93
C ALA A 237 2.31 16.45 -0.93
N ALA A 238 2.29 15.61 0.11
CA ALA A 238 1.43 14.44 0.19
C ALA A 238 -0.04 14.82 0.45
N THR A 239 -0.29 15.76 1.37
CA THR A 239 -1.64 16.25 1.67
C THR A 239 -2.21 17.03 0.49
N THR A 240 -1.42 17.89 -0.15
CA THR A 240 -1.84 18.59 -1.37
C THR A 240 -2.07 17.62 -2.53
N ARG A 241 -1.25 16.58 -2.71
CA ARG A 241 -1.51 15.54 -3.74
C ARG A 241 -2.81 14.79 -3.47
N LYS A 242 -3.08 14.37 -2.23
CA LYS A 242 -4.34 13.70 -1.86
C LYS A 242 -5.55 14.62 -2.07
N ALA A 243 -5.47 15.88 -1.66
CA ALA A 243 -6.54 16.86 -1.87
C ALA A 243 -6.82 17.12 -3.35
N ILE A 244 -5.77 17.36 -4.15
CA ILE A 244 -5.87 17.54 -5.61
C ILE A 244 -6.47 16.29 -6.27
N GLN A 245 -6.08 15.09 -5.84
CA GLN A 245 -6.59 13.84 -6.42
C GLN A 245 -8.07 13.60 -6.08
N VAL A 246 -8.52 13.97 -4.88
CA VAL A 246 -9.93 13.89 -4.49
C VAL A 246 -10.77 14.91 -5.27
N GLU A 247 -10.31 16.15 -5.41
CA GLU A 247 -10.99 17.19 -6.18
C GLU A 247 -11.06 16.85 -7.67
N GLN A 248 -9.99 16.29 -8.24
CA GLN A 248 -9.99 15.78 -9.62
C GLN A 248 -10.99 14.65 -9.82
N ARG A 249 -11.04 13.67 -8.90
CA ARG A 249 -12.03 12.57 -8.96
C ARG A 249 -13.46 13.07 -8.91
N GLN A 250 -13.76 14.05 -8.06
CA GLN A 250 -15.10 14.65 -7.98
C GLN A 250 -15.46 15.39 -9.28
N THR A 251 -14.51 16.13 -9.85
CA THR A 251 -14.70 16.85 -11.13
C THR A 251 -14.95 15.88 -12.29
N ASP A 252 -14.22 14.77 -12.34
CA ASP A 252 -14.36 13.74 -13.38
C ASP A 252 -15.69 12.98 -13.24
N GLN A 253 -16.11 12.66 -12.01
CA GLN A 253 -17.43 12.08 -11.74
C GLN A 253 -18.56 13.02 -12.19
N GLN A 254 -18.43 14.32 -11.90
CA GLN A 254 -19.42 15.31 -12.31
C GLN A 254 -19.53 15.40 -13.85
N ARG A 255 -18.40 15.42 -14.57
CA ARG A 255 -18.39 15.41 -16.04
C ARG A 255 -19.01 14.13 -16.60
N ALA A 256 -18.72 12.97 -16.02
CA ALA A 256 -19.31 11.71 -16.44
C ALA A 256 -20.83 11.70 -16.27
N MET A 257 -21.35 12.23 -15.15
CA MET A 257 -22.79 12.40 -14.94
C MET A 257 -23.44 13.33 -15.97
N ILE A 258 -22.79 14.44 -16.32
CA ILE A 258 -23.28 15.36 -17.36
C ILE A 258 -23.35 14.65 -18.71
N VAL A 259 -22.30 13.93 -19.10
CA VAL A 259 -22.27 13.17 -20.36
C VAL A 259 -23.40 12.14 -20.39
N HIS A 260 -23.55 11.35 -19.32
CA HIS A 260 -24.58 10.31 -19.23
C HIS A 260 -26.00 10.89 -19.33
N SER A 261 -26.28 11.97 -18.59
CA SER A 261 -27.60 12.60 -18.58
C SER A 261 -27.94 13.30 -19.90
N LEU A 262 -26.94 13.93 -20.56
CA LEU A 262 -27.10 14.47 -21.91
C LEU A 262 -27.35 13.37 -22.93
N MET A 263 -26.64 12.24 -22.84
CA MET A 263 -26.83 11.10 -23.74
C MET A 263 -28.22 10.49 -23.60
N ALA A 264 -28.72 10.34 -22.37
CA ALA A 264 -30.08 9.88 -22.11
C ALA A 264 -31.14 10.81 -22.72
N ALA A 265 -30.94 12.14 -22.64
CA ALA A 265 -31.86 13.10 -23.27
C ALA A 265 -31.87 13.00 -24.80
N ILE A 266 -30.70 12.78 -25.42
CA ILE A 266 -30.56 12.57 -26.86
C ILE A 266 -31.24 11.26 -27.29
N GLU A 267 -31.05 10.17 -26.54
CA GLU A 267 -31.65 8.86 -26.83
C GLU A 267 -33.17 8.85 -26.65
N ALA A 268 -33.69 9.66 -25.72
CA ALA A 268 -35.11 9.92 -25.57
C ALA A 268 -35.71 10.79 -26.69
N GLY A 269 -34.88 11.29 -27.63
CA GLY A 269 -35.31 12.18 -28.70
C GLY A 269 -35.73 13.58 -28.22
N ASN A 270 -35.34 13.99 -27.02
CA ASN A 270 -35.74 15.27 -26.45
C ASN A 270 -34.67 16.34 -26.73
N SER A 271 -34.71 16.91 -27.94
CA SER A 271 -33.69 17.86 -28.41
C SER A 271 -33.64 19.17 -27.61
N THR A 272 -34.77 19.66 -27.07
CA THR A 272 -34.83 20.90 -26.28
C THR A 272 -34.15 20.72 -24.93
N VAL A 273 -34.42 19.60 -24.24
CA VAL A 273 -33.75 19.27 -22.98
C VAL A 273 -32.26 19.05 -23.23
N ALA A 274 -31.90 18.26 -24.24
CA ALA A 274 -30.50 17.99 -24.56
C ALA A 274 -29.72 19.28 -24.89
N LEU A 275 -30.30 20.19 -25.69
CA LEU A 275 -29.67 21.48 -26.00
C LEU A 275 -29.50 22.34 -24.76
N SER A 276 -30.54 22.46 -23.92
CA SER A 276 -30.47 23.26 -22.69
C SER A 276 -29.42 22.73 -21.70
N MET A 277 -29.27 21.41 -21.62
CA MET A 277 -28.23 20.77 -20.81
C MET A 277 -26.84 21.04 -21.37
N PHE A 278 -26.67 20.92 -22.70
CA PHE A 278 -25.42 21.27 -23.36
C PHE A 278 -25.03 22.73 -23.08
N GLU A 279 -25.94 23.69 -23.30
CA GLU A 279 -25.68 25.12 -23.13
C GLU A 279 -25.29 25.48 -21.69
N LYS A 280 -25.97 24.87 -20.71
CA LYS A 280 -25.71 25.10 -19.29
C LYS A 280 -24.40 24.47 -18.82
N GLN A 281 -24.04 23.31 -19.36
CA GLN A 281 -22.95 22.49 -18.85
C GLN A 281 -21.64 22.60 -19.65
N GLN A 282 -21.66 23.19 -20.85
CA GLN A 282 -20.48 23.28 -21.72
C GLN A 282 -19.26 23.96 -21.07
N ARG A 283 -19.47 24.85 -20.10
CA ARG A 283 -18.40 25.50 -19.33
C ARG A 283 -17.54 24.54 -18.50
N HIS A 284 -18.07 23.36 -18.15
CA HIS A 284 -17.35 22.33 -17.40
C HIS A 284 -16.39 21.51 -18.30
N PHE A 285 -16.47 21.68 -19.62
CA PHE A 285 -15.69 20.97 -20.63
C PHE A 285 -14.75 21.94 -21.35
N SER A 286 -13.45 21.66 -21.27
CA SER A 286 -12.39 22.49 -21.85
C SER A 286 -11.64 21.72 -22.92
N ALA A 287 -10.73 22.35 -23.66
CA ALA A 287 -9.90 21.67 -24.65
C ALA A 287 -9.09 20.49 -24.07
N ARG A 288 -8.75 20.50 -22.76
CA ARG A 288 -8.07 19.38 -22.08
C ARG A 288 -9.01 18.22 -21.74
N HIS A 289 -10.29 18.51 -21.53
CA HIS A 289 -11.34 17.53 -21.19
C HIS A 289 -12.60 17.86 -21.98
N PRO A 290 -12.59 17.57 -23.30
CA PRO A 290 -13.69 17.93 -24.18
C PRO A 290 -14.89 17.00 -23.99
N PHE A 291 -16.04 17.39 -24.56
CA PHE A 291 -17.13 16.43 -24.70
C PHE A 291 -16.70 15.27 -25.62
N PRO A 292 -17.25 14.06 -25.44
CA PRO A 292 -17.09 12.99 -26.41
C PRO A 292 -17.59 13.44 -27.78
N ALA A 293 -16.75 13.36 -28.81
CA ALA A 293 -17.08 13.84 -30.15
C ALA A 293 -18.36 13.19 -30.71
N GLU A 294 -18.56 11.89 -30.45
CA GLU A 294 -19.76 11.17 -30.88
C GLU A 294 -21.03 11.68 -30.21
N LEU A 295 -20.96 12.12 -28.95
CA LEU A 295 -22.09 12.71 -28.24
C LEU A 295 -22.56 14.00 -28.93
N LEU A 296 -21.61 14.90 -29.24
CA LEU A 296 -21.93 16.16 -29.94
C LEU A 296 -22.44 15.88 -31.37
N ARG A 297 -21.86 14.92 -32.08
CA ARG A 297 -22.35 14.51 -33.42
C ARG A 297 -23.78 13.97 -33.35
N ARG A 298 -24.14 13.19 -32.32
CA ARG A 298 -25.52 12.73 -32.11
C ARG A 298 -26.48 13.88 -31.83
N LEU A 299 -26.11 14.84 -30.97
CA LEU A 299 -26.92 16.02 -30.69
C LEU A 299 -27.13 16.87 -31.95
N ILE A 300 -26.07 17.09 -32.74
CA ILE A 300 -26.17 17.80 -34.02
C ILE A 300 -27.13 17.09 -34.97
N ARG A 301 -27.06 15.76 -35.10
CA ARG A 301 -27.97 14.99 -35.94
C ARG A 301 -29.42 15.12 -35.46
N LEU A 302 -29.66 15.01 -34.16
CA LEU A 302 -31.00 15.15 -33.57
C LEU A 302 -31.59 16.54 -33.86
N LEU A 303 -30.82 17.61 -33.65
CA LEU A 303 -31.26 18.98 -33.95
C LEU A 303 -31.58 19.19 -35.43
N GLN A 304 -30.78 18.61 -36.33
CA GLN A 304 -31.00 18.72 -37.77
C GLN A 304 -32.20 17.93 -38.27
N GLN A 305 -32.49 16.77 -37.67
CA GLN A 305 -33.68 15.98 -37.98
C GLN A 305 -34.96 16.72 -37.63
N GLU A 306 -34.93 17.56 -36.60
CA GLU A 306 -36.04 18.43 -36.21
C GLU A 306 -35.98 19.82 -36.88
N GLU A 307 -35.17 19.99 -37.93
CA GLU A 307 -34.98 21.25 -38.66
C GLU A 307 -34.51 22.44 -37.79
N LYS A 308 -33.94 22.17 -36.60
CA LYS A 308 -33.39 23.19 -35.69
C LYS A 308 -31.95 23.55 -36.08
N TRP A 309 -31.78 24.02 -37.32
CA TRP A 309 -30.47 24.29 -37.92
C TRP A 309 -29.65 25.34 -37.17
N GLU A 310 -30.24 26.48 -36.80
CA GLU A 310 -29.52 27.56 -36.12
C GLU A 310 -29.08 27.14 -34.70
N ALA A 311 -29.91 26.38 -34.00
CA ALA A 311 -29.60 25.82 -32.68
C ALA A 311 -28.45 24.79 -32.71
N SER A 312 -28.16 24.21 -33.88
CA SER A 312 -27.03 23.28 -34.03
C SER A 312 -25.67 24.00 -34.12
N LEU A 313 -25.65 25.30 -34.47
CA LEU A 313 -24.41 26.05 -34.67
C LEU A 313 -23.51 26.12 -33.43
N PRO A 314 -24.00 26.40 -32.20
CA PRO A 314 -23.16 26.40 -31.01
C PRO A 314 -22.55 25.03 -30.71
N VAL A 315 -23.30 23.95 -30.95
CA VAL A 315 -22.83 22.57 -30.75
C VAL A 315 -21.75 22.21 -31.77
N MET A 316 -21.93 22.60 -33.04
CA MET A 316 -20.89 22.42 -34.07
C MET A 316 -19.63 23.22 -33.76
N GLN A 317 -19.79 24.47 -33.33
CA GLN A 317 -18.67 25.34 -32.95
C GLN A 317 -17.86 24.68 -31.83
N LYS A 318 -18.54 24.20 -30.78
CA LYS A 318 -17.89 23.51 -29.66
C LYS A 318 -17.15 22.24 -30.10
N LEU A 319 -17.74 21.45 -31.00
CA LEU A 319 -17.08 20.26 -31.55
C LEU A 319 -15.80 20.62 -32.33
N VAL A 320 -15.81 21.72 -33.09
CA VAL A 320 -14.64 22.20 -33.82
C VAL A 320 -13.56 22.73 -32.87
N ASP A 321 -13.95 23.51 -31.84
CA ASP A 321 -13.02 24.13 -30.90
C ASP A 321 -12.32 23.08 -30.00
N ASP A 322 -13.03 22.01 -29.66
CA ASP A 322 -12.53 20.91 -28.84
C ASP A 322 -11.70 19.87 -29.66
N SER A 323 -11.74 19.95 -30.99
CA SER A 323 -11.06 18.98 -31.86
C SER A 323 -9.63 19.42 -32.21
N PRO A 324 -8.60 18.55 -32.04
CA PRO A 324 -7.22 18.89 -32.37
C PRO A 324 -6.96 18.93 -33.88
N GLN A 325 -7.80 18.27 -34.68
CA GLN A 325 -7.68 18.24 -36.14
C GLN A 325 -8.71 19.18 -36.79
N PRO A 326 -8.31 19.94 -37.83
CA PRO A 326 -9.26 20.75 -38.59
C PRO A 326 -10.30 19.84 -39.27
N ASP A 327 -11.59 20.19 -39.16
CA ASP A 327 -12.70 19.55 -39.88
C ASP A 327 -13.29 20.56 -40.89
N PRO A 328 -12.75 20.60 -42.13
CA PRO A 328 -13.21 21.55 -43.15
C PRO A 328 -14.65 21.31 -43.57
N GLY A 329 -15.10 20.04 -43.54
CA GLY A 329 -16.47 19.68 -43.90
C GLY A 329 -17.49 20.27 -42.94
N LEU A 330 -17.22 20.16 -41.63
CA LEU A 330 -18.08 20.73 -40.60
C LEU A 330 -18.11 22.27 -40.66
N ARG A 331 -16.95 22.92 -40.87
CA ARG A 331 -16.87 24.38 -41.04
C ARG A 331 -17.64 24.88 -42.27
N LEU A 332 -17.54 24.17 -43.40
CA LEU A 332 -18.32 24.50 -44.61
C LEU A 332 -19.82 24.35 -44.38
N LYS A 333 -20.24 23.31 -43.64
CA LYS A 333 -21.65 23.11 -43.27
C LYS A 333 -22.16 24.23 -42.36
N MET A 334 -21.36 24.67 -41.38
CA MET A 334 -21.69 25.83 -40.54
C MET A 334 -21.83 27.11 -41.37
N ALA A 335 -20.89 27.39 -42.28
CA ALA A 335 -20.96 28.55 -43.17
C ALA A 335 -22.22 28.53 -44.06
N GLN A 336 -22.59 27.34 -44.55
CA GLN A 336 -23.83 27.16 -45.30
C GLN A 336 -25.07 27.47 -44.47
N ILE A 337 -25.17 26.97 -43.22
CA ILE A 337 -26.29 27.25 -42.31
C ILE A 337 -26.36 28.75 -41.99
N LEU A 338 -25.20 29.39 -41.72
CA LEU A 338 -25.13 30.83 -41.42
C LEU A 338 -25.65 31.69 -42.57
N LEU A 339 -25.36 31.30 -43.82
CA LEU A 339 -25.82 32.04 -45.00
C LEU A 339 -27.28 31.76 -45.33
N GLN A 340 -27.67 30.48 -45.38
CA GLN A 340 -28.96 30.06 -45.92
C GLN A 340 -30.10 30.12 -44.90
N VAL A 341 -29.82 29.81 -43.63
CA VAL A 341 -30.84 29.76 -42.57
C VAL A 341 -30.78 31.02 -41.72
N SER A 342 -29.61 31.34 -41.15
CA SER A 342 -29.48 32.47 -40.23
C SER A 342 -29.42 33.85 -40.91
N ARG A 343 -29.34 33.91 -42.25
CA ARG A 343 -29.14 35.14 -43.04
C ARG A 343 -28.04 36.06 -42.48
N LYS A 344 -26.90 35.48 -42.08
CA LYS A 344 -25.74 36.19 -41.50
C LYS A 344 -24.52 36.09 -42.44
N PRO A 345 -24.52 36.76 -43.61
CA PRO A 345 -23.48 36.61 -44.62
C PRO A 345 -22.09 37.03 -44.12
N SER A 346 -21.99 38.06 -43.28
CA SER A 346 -20.71 38.48 -42.67
C SER A 346 -20.12 37.42 -41.73
N ARG A 347 -20.96 36.67 -40.99
CA ARG A 347 -20.48 35.56 -40.15
C ARG A 347 -20.09 34.35 -41.00
N CYS A 348 -20.81 34.08 -42.10
CA CYS A 348 -20.42 33.07 -43.08
C CYS A 348 -19.01 33.34 -43.62
N LEU A 349 -18.71 34.57 -44.07
CA LEU A 349 -17.38 34.93 -44.54
C LEU A 349 -16.29 34.74 -43.49
N LYS A 350 -16.57 35.07 -42.22
CA LYS A 350 -15.64 34.83 -41.10
C LYS A 350 -15.37 33.35 -40.87
N GLU A 351 -16.37 32.48 -41.00
CA GLU A 351 -16.17 31.03 -40.88
C GLU A 351 -15.38 30.46 -42.07
N LEU A 352 -15.65 30.92 -43.29
CA LEU A 352 -14.90 30.48 -44.48
C LEU A 352 -13.42 30.88 -44.41
N ALA A 353 -13.09 32.00 -43.75
CA ALA A 353 -11.70 32.44 -43.56
C ALA A 353 -10.89 31.53 -42.62
N LYS A 354 -11.54 30.72 -41.79
CA LYS A 354 -10.90 29.78 -40.85
C LYS A 354 -10.60 28.40 -41.45
N LEU A 355 -10.90 28.19 -42.74
CA LEU A 355 -10.62 26.92 -43.42
C LEU A 355 -9.11 26.76 -43.67
N PRO A 356 -8.57 25.52 -43.60
CA PRO A 356 -7.17 25.26 -43.91
C PRO A 356 -6.86 25.53 -45.40
N ALA A 357 -5.57 25.66 -45.71
CA ALA A 357 -5.10 25.91 -47.07
C ALA A 357 -5.36 24.74 -48.03
N GLU A 358 -5.23 23.51 -47.53
CA GLU A 358 -5.46 22.29 -48.28
C GLU A 358 -6.93 21.85 -48.14
N LEU A 359 -7.67 21.90 -49.26
CA LEU A 359 -9.06 21.47 -49.37
C LEU A 359 -9.19 20.53 -50.56
N THR A 360 -10.13 19.59 -50.50
CA THR A 360 -10.52 18.81 -51.69
C THR A 360 -11.16 19.72 -52.73
N GLU A 361 -11.10 19.32 -54.00
CA GLU A 361 -11.67 20.11 -55.11
C GLU A 361 -13.16 20.44 -54.89
N LYS A 362 -13.94 19.49 -54.37
CA LYS A 362 -15.36 19.70 -54.03
C LYS A 362 -15.54 20.73 -52.91
N GLN A 363 -14.72 20.68 -51.88
CA GLN A 363 -14.77 21.63 -50.76
C GLN A 363 -14.36 23.03 -51.20
N GLN A 364 -13.36 23.12 -52.08
CA GLN A 364 -12.90 24.36 -52.69
C GLN A 364 -14.01 25.01 -53.52
N GLN A 365 -14.66 24.24 -54.41
CA GLN A 365 -15.80 24.72 -55.21
C GLN A 365 -16.95 25.21 -54.33
N LEU A 366 -17.28 24.47 -53.26
CA LEU A 366 -18.33 24.87 -52.31
C LEU A 366 -17.96 26.16 -51.56
N ARG A 367 -16.72 26.27 -51.08
CA ARG A 367 -16.21 27.49 -50.42
C ARG A 367 -16.36 28.71 -51.31
N ASP A 368 -15.92 28.60 -52.57
CA ASP A 368 -15.94 29.73 -53.50
C ASP A 368 -17.37 30.12 -53.88
N ARG A 369 -18.28 29.15 -54.00
CA ARG A 369 -19.72 29.39 -54.18
C ARG A 369 -20.32 30.14 -52.99
N LEU A 370 -20.10 29.65 -51.76
CA LEU A 370 -20.62 30.29 -50.54
C LEU A 370 -20.03 31.69 -50.35
N ARG A 371 -18.75 31.89 -50.66
CA ARG A 371 -18.08 33.19 -50.56
C ARG A 371 -18.65 34.22 -51.53
N ARG A 372 -18.90 33.82 -52.79
CA ARG A 372 -19.56 34.70 -53.78
C ARG A 372 -20.97 35.07 -53.34
N ALA A 373 -21.77 34.07 -52.96
CA ALA A 373 -23.15 34.29 -52.51
C ALA A 373 -23.23 35.18 -51.26
N ALA A 374 -22.34 35.00 -50.29
CA ALA A 374 -22.30 35.85 -49.09
C ALA A 374 -21.88 37.30 -49.39
N ARG A 375 -20.96 37.53 -50.35
CA ARG A 375 -20.58 38.89 -50.76
C ARG A 375 -21.70 39.59 -51.50
N GLN A 376 -22.38 38.87 -52.38
CA GLN A 376 -23.53 39.40 -53.11
C GLN A 376 -24.65 39.78 -52.14
N ALA A 377 -25.00 38.90 -51.19
CA ALA A 377 -26.01 39.21 -50.18
C ALA A 377 -25.67 40.44 -49.31
N ILE A 378 -24.38 40.75 -49.08
CA ILE A 378 -23.98 41.97 -48.37
C ILE A 378 -24.15 43.21 -49.26
N ALA A 379 -23.76 43.11 -50.53
CA ALA A 379 -23.92 44.21 -51.47
C ALA A 379 -25.40 44.54 -51.72
N ASP A 380 -26.24 43.51 -51.86
CA ASP A 380 -27.69 43.67 -52.06
C ASP A 380 -28.35 44.33 -50.82
N ASP A 381 -27.95 43.97 -49.59
CA ASP A 381 -28.40 44.63 -48.35
C ASP A 381 -27.94 46.11 -48.27
N ASP A 382 -26.70 46.41 -48.67
CA ASP A 382 -26.15 47.78 -48.66
C ASP A 382 -26.87 48.68 -49.69
N ASP A 383 -27.23 48.14 -50.86
CA ASP A 383 -28.00 48.85 -51.89
C ASP A 383 -29.46 49.09 -51.45
N GLU A 384 -30.08 48.15 -50.73
CA GLU A 384 -31.44 48.28 -50.17
C GLU A 384 -31.51 49.37 -49.08
N ILE A 385 -30.46 49.50 -48.26
CA ILE A 385 -30.35 50.56 -47.24
C ILE A 385 -30.16 51.93 -47.89
N GLN A 386 -29.33 52.05 -48.93
CA GLN A 386 -29.14 53.32 -49.64
C GLN A 386 -30.40 53.80 -50.35
N LEU A 387 -31.22 52.89 -50.88
CA LEU A 387 -32.50 53.21 -51.51
C LEU A 387 -33.63 53.55 -50.50
N ALA A 388 -33.47 53.19 -49.23
CA ALA A 388 -34.45 53.48 -48.18
C ALA A 388 -34.19 54.81 -47.44
N ASP A 389 -32.97 55.35 -47.55
CA ASP A 389 -32.54 56.64 -46.98
C ASP A 389 -32.69 57.84 -47.97
N GLU A 390 -33.03 57.58 -49.25
CA GLU A 390 -33.49 58.56 -50.25
C GLU A 390 -35.02 58.71 -50.26
#